data_AF-A0A0P0MDJ5-F1
#
_entry.id   AF-A0A0P0MDJ5-F1
#
_cell.length_a   1.000
_cell.length_b   1.000
_cell.length_c   1.000
_cell.angle_alpha   90.00
_cell.angle_beta   90.00
_cell.angle_gamma   90.00
#
_symmetry.space_group_name_H-M   'P 1'
#
loop_
_entity.id
_entity.type
_entity.pdbx_description
1 polymer ?
#
loop_
_entity_poly.entity_id
_entity_poly.type
_entity_poly.pdbx_seq_one_letter_code
_entity_poly.pdbx_strand_id
1 'polypeptide(L)'
;MSIPQAGRKDKPVYLNGQPLGNTYRRLNDGDRKCDDTTVKRMLAEQVQDSRDTYICNRYGLNDIDLESLHAYRNQFASYKSGHPWVGADDTEFLHLLGAWREDRETKENGLTLAGLLMFGQWPAIMTCAPMYFVDYQEQPYEPNTSVRWLDRVVPDGTWSGNLFDFYRKVIRKLTADLKVPFHLQGDKRVDDTPIHQALREALVHAD
;
A
#
# COMPACT_ATOMS: atom_id res chain seq x y z
N MET A 1 -36.34 16.66 1.65
CA MET A 1 -35.72 15.77 0.64
C MET A 1 -34.24 15.71 0.96
N SER A 2 -33.70 14.56 1.37
CA SER A 2 -32.26 14.39 1.64
C SER A 2 -31.62 13.85 0.37
N ILE A 3 -30.68 14.58 -0.21
CA ILE A 3 -29.92 14.12 -1.37
C ILE A 3 -28.63 13.49 -0.83
N PRO A 4 -28.41 12.17 -1.01
CA PRO A 4 -27.21 11.52 -0.52
C PRO A 4 -25.97 12.00 -1.27
N GLN A 5 -24.81 11.93 -0.62
CA GLN A 5 -23.55 12.23 -1.28
C GLN A 5 -23.30 11.22 -2.41
N ALA A 6 -22.95 11.74 -3.59
CA ALA A 6 -22.58 10.93 -4.75
C ALA A 6 -21.41 9.98 -4.42
N GLY A 7 -21.50 8.74 -4.89
CA GLY A 7 -20.42 7.76 -4.80
C GLY A 7 -19.19 8.22 -5.58
N ARG A 8 -18.03 7.60 -5.32
CA ARG A 8 -16.77 7.97 -5.99
C ARG A 8 -16.87 7.87 -7.52
N LYS A 9 -17.55 6.84 -8.04
CA LYS A 9 -17.80 6.59 -9.47
C LYS A 9 -18.80 7.57 -10.11
N ASP A 10 -19.56 8.28 -9.29
CA ASP A 10 -20.59 9.23 -9.75
C ASP A 10 -20.09 10.68 -9.67
N LYS A 11 -18.83 10.88 -9.26
CA LYS A 11 -18.16 12.19 -9.23
C LYS A 11 -17.30 12.37 -10.49
N PRO A 12 -17.20 13.60 -11.02
CA PRO A 12 -17.93 14.80 -10.60
C PRO A 12 -19.41 14.75 -10.98
N VAL A 13 -20.28 15.31 -10.13
CA VAL A 13 -21.65 15.66 -10.51
C VAL A 13 -21.63 17.10 -11.03
N TYR A 14 -22.07 17.31 -12.27
CA TYR A 14 -21.96 18.59 -12.95
C TYR A 14 -23.22 18.95 -13.74
N LEU A 15 -23.42 20.25 -13.98
CA LEU A 15 -24.54 20.78 -14.76
C LEU A 15 -24.15 20.90 -16.25
N ASN A 16 -25.16 20.93 -17.12
CA ASN A 16 -25.04 21.29 -18.54
C ASN A 16 -24.08 20.41 -19.38
N GLY A 17 -23.82 19.17 -18.98
CA GLY A 17 -23.03 18.22 -19.78
C GLY A 17 -21.52 18.51 -19.83
N GLN A 18 -21.03 19.56 -19.15
CA GLN A 18 -19.61 19.94 -19.17
C GLN A 18 -19.05 20.02 -17.74
N PRO A 19 -18.14 19.12 -17.31
CA PRO A 19 -17.67 19.05 -15.92
C PRO A 19 -16.82 20.25 -15.51
N LEU A 20 -15.92 20.70 -16.39
CA LEU A 20 -15.10 21.89 -16.14
C LEU A 20 -15.98 23.13 -16.07
N GLY A 21 -15.84 23.89 -15.00
CA GLY A 21 -16.65 25.08 -14.78
C GLY A 21 -18.14 24.84 -14.43
N ASN A 22 -18.63 23.60 -14.31
CA ASN A 22 -20.00 23.33 -13.85
C ASN A 22 -20.12 22.24 -12.76
N THR A 23 -19.00 21.91 -12.10
CA THR A 23 -18.99 20.99 -10.95
C THR A 23 -19.12 21.77 -9.64
N TYR A 24 -19.98 21.29 -8.74
CA TYR A 24 -20.18 21.89 -7.42
C TYR A 24 -20.01 20.83 -6.33
N ARG A 25 -19.49 21.24 -5.17
CA ARG A 25 -19.39 20.42 -3.97
C ARG A 25 -20.14 21.10 -2.84
N ARG A 26 -21.03 20.35 -2.18
CA ARG A 26 -21.70 20.79 -0.95
C ARG A 26 -20.73 20.68 0.23
N LEU A 27 -20.53 21.79 0.92
CA LEU A 27 -19.93 21.88 2.23
C LEU A 27 -21.04 22.16 3.26
N ASN A 28 -20.67 22.19 4.55
CA ASN A 28 -21.62 22.36 5.66
C ASN A 28 -22.55 23.59 5.50
N ASP A 29 -22.09 24.66 4.84
CA ASP A 29 -22.80 25.93 4.70
C ASP A 29 -23.41 26.17 3.31
N GLY A 30 -23.14 25.33 2.31
CA GLY A 30 -23.66 25.53 0.96
C GLY A 30 -22.85 24.88 -0.16
N ASP A 31 -23.26 25.15 -1.40
CA ASP A 31 -22.63 24.60 -2.60
C ASP A 31 -21.55 25.55 -3.12
N ARG A 32 -20.34 25.03 -3.29
CA ARG A 32 -19.21 25.78 -3.84
C ARG A 32 -18.77 25.17 -5.16
N LYS A 33 -18.45 26.04 -6.13
CA LYS A 33 -17.92 25.64 -7.41
C LYS A 33 -16.52 25.03 -7.23
N CYS A 34 -16.28 23.87 -7.82
CA CYS A 34 -14.96 23.24 -7.83
C CYS A 34 -14.03 23.95 -8.82
N ASP A 35 -12.74 24.02 -8.49
CA ASP A 35 -11.71 24.42 -9.46
C ASP A 35 -11.40 23.29 -10.45
N ASP A 36 -10.79 23.64 -11.56
CA ASP A 36 -10.49 22.68 -12.65
C ASP A 36 -9.54 21.56 -12.20
N THR A 37 -8.65 21.83 -11.25
CA THR A 37 -7.75 20.83 -10.66
C THR A 37 -8.52 19.79 -9.87
N THR A 38 -9.47 20.20 -9.03
CA THR A 38 -10.35 19.29 -8.28
C THR A 38 -11.24 18.49 -9.23
N VAL A 39 -11.79 19.13 -10.27
CA VAL A 39 -12.63 18.44 -11.27
C VAL A 39 -11.83 17.39 -12.03
N LYS A 40 -10.61 17.72 -12.48
CA LYS A 40 -9.72 16.76 -13.13
C LYS A 40 -9.37 15.59 -12.23
N ARG A 41 -9.16 15.83 -10.93
CA ARG A 41 -8.93 14.76 -9.95
C ARG A 41 -10.15 13.86 -9.80
N MET A 42 -11.35 14.42 -9.69
CA MET A 42 -12.58 13.63 -9.63
C MET A 42 -12.77 12.76 -10.88
N LEU A 43 -12.51 13.31 -12.07
CA LEU A 43 -12.60 12.56 -13.34
C LEU A 43 -11.56 11.42 -13.40
N ALA A 44 -10.35 11.65 -12.93
CA ALA A 44 -9.33 10.60 -12.84
C ALA A 44 -9.74 9.50 -11.85
N GLU A 45 -10.30 9.88 -10.70
CA GLU A 45 -10.82 8.96 -9.68
C GLU A 45 -12.06 8.19 -10.16
N GLN A 46 -12.86 8.76 -11.07
CA GLN A 46 -14.06 8.15 -11.63
C GLN A 46 -13.74 6.92 -12.49
N VAL A 47 -12.65 6.99 -13.25
CA VAL A 47 -12.21 5.94 -14.19
C VAL A 47 -11.41 4.83 -13.47
N GLN A 48 -10.81 5.15 -12.32
CA GLN A 48 -9.98 4.19 -11.58
C GLN A 48 -10.81 3.29 -10.65
N ASP A 49 -11.15 2.09 -11.13
CA ASP A 49 -11.55 0.98 -10.27
C ASP A 49 -10.37 0.62 -9.35
N SER A 50 -10.48 0.97 -8.06
CA SER A 50 -9.52 0.64 -6.98
C SER A 50 -8.04 0.94 -7.31
N ARG A 51 -7.47 2.03 -6.76
CA ARG A 51 -6.07 2.46 -6.99
C ARG A 51 -5.06 1.31 -6.83
N ASP A 52 -5.33 0.37 -5.93
CA ASP A 52 -4.40 -0.71 -5.58
C ASP A 52 -4.47 -1.90 -6.54
N THR A 53 -5.49 -1.95 -7.39
CA THR A 53 -5.84 -3.13 -8.19
C THR A 53 -5.65 -2.92 -9.70
N TYR A 54 -5.19 -1.74 -10.09
CA TYR A 54 -4.78 -1.45 -11.45
C TYR A 54 -3.58 -2.33 -11.84
N ILE A 55 -3.64 -2.92 -13.05
CA ILE A 55 -2.55 -3.70 -13.63
C ILE A 55 -1.47 -2.74 -14.10
N CYS A 56 -0.28 -2.85 -13.52
CA CYS A 56 0.92 -2.20 -14.03
C CYS A 56 1.29 -2.92 -15.34
N ASN A 57 0.79 -2.40 -16.46
CA ASN A 57 0.93 -3.03 -17.77
C ASN A 57 2.42 -3.30 -18.09
N ARG A 58 2.74 -4.54 -18.44
CA ARG A 58 4.08 -5.07 -18.77
C ARG A 58 5.06 -5.20 -17.61
N TYR A 59 4.62 -5.04 -16.36
CA TYR A 59 5.44 -5.35 -15.19
C TYR A 59 5.31 -6.83 -14.86
N GLY A 60 6.45 -7.52 -14.78
CA GLY A 60 6.54 -8.96 -14.65
C GLY A 60 7.39 -9.40 -13.46
N LEU A 61 7.71 -10.71 -13.39
CA LEU A 61 8.58 -11.26 -12.35
C LEU A 61 9.97 -10.61 -12.29
N ASN A 62 10.48 -10.09 -13.42
CA ASN A 62 11.77 -9.42 -13.46
C ASN A 62 11.78 -8.08 -12.69
N ASP A 63 10.61 -7.53 -12.41
CA ASP A 63 10.45 -6.29 -11.64
C ASP A 63 10.29 -6.57 -10.14
N ILE A 64 10.32 -7.84 -9.72
CA ILE A 64 10.18 -8.30 -8.34
C ILE A 64 11.55 -8.54 -7.72
N ASP A 65 11.68 -8.14 -6.46
CA ASP A 65 12.71 -8.61 -5.55
C ASP A 65 12.32 -10.01 -5.03
N LEU A 66 12.88 -11.05 -5.64
CA LEU A 66 12.55 -12.44 -5.30
C LEU A 66 12.91 -12.80 -3.85
N GLU A 67 13.92 -12.16 -3.26
CA GLU A 67 14.25 -12.35 -1.85
C GLU A 67 13.08 -11.95 -0.94
N SER A 68 12.47 -10.79 -1.21
CA SER A 68 11.28 -10.32 -0.49
C SER A 68 10.09 -11.25 -0.68
N LEU A 69 9.81 -11.69 -1.92
CA LEU A 69 8.71 -12.61 -2.22
C LEU A 69 8.87 -13.95 -1.51
N HIS A 70 10.05 -14.56 -1.59
CA HIS A 70 10.34 -15.86 -0.97
C HIS A 70 10.35 -15.77 0.55
N ALA A 71 10.89 -14.69 1.11
CA ALA A 71 10.83 -14.46 2.55
C ALA A 71 9.38 -14.29 3.04
N TYR A 72 8.52 -13.62 2.27
CA TYR A 72 7.10 -13.52 2.59
C TYR A 72 6.43 -14.90 2.54
N ARG A 73 6.71 -15.70 1.50
CA ARG A 73 6.20 -17.08 1.40
C ARG A 73 6.63 -17.93 2.59
N ASN A 74 7.89 -17.83 3.01
CA ASN A 74 8.41 -18.57 4.17
C ASN A 74 7.71 -18.15 5.47
N GLN A 75 7.49 -16.84 5.66
CA GLN A 75 6.75 -16.33 6.80
C GLN A 75 5.28 -16.82 6.77
N PHE A 76 4.63 -16.75 5.61
CA PHE A 76 3.28 -17.28 5.41
C PHE A 76 3.19 -18.78 5.74
N ALA A 77 4.14 -19.59 5.27
CA ALA A 77 4.20 -21.03 5.54
C ALA A 77 4.38 -21.35 7.03
N SER A 78 5.12 -20.51 7.77
CA SER A 78 5.32 -20.67 9.22
C SER A 78 4.03 -20.48 10.03
N TYR A 79 3.12 -19.62 9.56
CA TYR A 79 1.82 -19.37 10.19
C TYR A 79 0.74 -20.32 9.69
N LYS A 80 0.80 -20.73 8.43
CA LYS A 80 -0.19 -21.60 7.79
C LYS A 80 0.48 -22.85 7.23
N SER A 81 1.04 -23.67 8.11
CA SER A 81 1.70 -24.92 7.73
C SER A 81 0.73 -25.82 6.94
N GLY A 82 1.15 -26.27 5.75
CA GLY A 82 0.33 -27.12 4.89
C GLY A 82 -0.72 -26.37 4.05
N HIS A 83 -0.72 -25.04 4.03
CA HIS A 83 -1.60 -24.28 3.13
C HIS A 83 -1.23 -24.52 1.67
N PRO A 84 -2.21 -24.76 0.76
CA PRO A 84 -1.94 -25.10 -0.64
C PRO A 84 -1.04 -24.10 -1.39
N TRP A 85 -1.11 -22.82 -1.00
CA TRP A 85 -0.34 -21.73 -1.62
C TRP A 85 1.18 -21.86 -1.41
N VAL A 86 1.62 -22.59 -0.39
CA VAL A 86 3.06 -22.75 -0.09
C VAL A 86 3.79 -23.51 -1.20
N GLY A 87 3.10 -24.44 -1.86
CA GLY A 87 3.65 -25.21 -2.98
C GLY A 87 3.47 -24.56 -4.36
N ALA A 88 2.83 -23.38 -4.44
CA ALA A 88 2.66 -22.66 -5.69
C ALA A 88 3.99 -22.09 -6.18
N ASP A 89 4.14 -21.96 -7.50
CA ASP A 89 5.26 -21.21 -8.09
C ASP A 89 5.11 -19.69 -7.84
N ASP A 90 6.11 -18.91 -8.22
CA ASP A 90 6.17 -17.48 -7.93
C ASP A 90 5.03 -16.68 -8.57
N THR A 91 4.69 -16.96 -9.82
CA THR A 91 3.61 -16.26 -10.53
C THR A 91 2.26 -16.63 -9.94
N GLU A 92 2.01 -17.93 -9.72
CA GLU A 92 0.75 -18.42 -9.14
C GLU A 92 0.60 -17.90 -7.70
N PHE A 93 1.67 -17.86 -6.92
CA PHE A 93 1.64 -17.29 -5.58
C PHE A 93 1.28 -15.80 -5.61
N LEU A 94 1.85 -15.01 -6.53
CA LEU A 94 1.47 -13.61 -6.71
C LEU A 94 0.00 -13.45 -7.15
N HIS A 95 -0.51 -14.33 -8.01
CA HIS A 95 -1.94 -14.36 -8.37
C HIS A 95 -2.82 -14.60 -7.15
N LEU A 96 -2.47 -15.61 -6.33
CA LEU A 96 -3.21 -15.97 -5.12
C LEU A 96 -3.20 -14.86 -4.07
N LEU A 97 -2.14 -14.06 -4.02
CA LEU A 97 -2.04 -12.85 -3.19
C LEU A 97 -2.80 -11.64 -3.78
N GLY A 98 -3.28 -11.70 -5.02
CA GLY A 98 -3.81 -10.54 -5.75
C GLY A 98 -2.74 -9.53 -6.18
N ALA A 99 -1.47 -9.91 -6.07
CA ALA A 99 -0.30 -9.15 -6.52
C ALA A 99 -0.08 -9.26 -8.04
N TRP A 100 -0.76 -10.20 -8.70
CA TRP A 100 -0.78 -10.36 -10.15
C TRP A 100 -2.23 -10.47 -10.65
N ARG A 101 -2.52 -9.87 -11.81
CA ARG A 101 -3.82 -9.94 -12.46
C ARG A 101 -3.72 -10.16 -13.97
N GLU A 102 -4.78 -10.74 -14.51
CA GLU A 102 -5.03 -10.86 -15.93
C GLU A 102 -6.42 -10.30 -16.23
N ASP A 103 -6.48 -9.36 -17.17
CA ASP A 103 -7.71 -8.88 -17.77
C ASP A 103 -8.09 -9.83 -18.92
N ARG A 104 -9.26 -10.46 -18.79
CA ARG A 104 -9.72 -11.47 -19.75
C ARG A 104 -10.21 -10.86 -21.07
N GLU A 105 -10.67 -9.62 -21.04
CA GLU A 105 -11.19 -8.89 -22.20
C GLU A 105 -10.04 -8.34 -23.04
N THR A 106 -9.06 -7.69 -22.39
CA THR A 106 -7.93 -7.04 -23.08
C THR A 106 -6.73 -7.96 -23.28
N LYS A 107 -6.68 -9.10 -22.59
CA LYS A 107 -5.52 -10.01 -22.49
C LYS A 107 -4.29 -9.40 -21.84
N GLU A 108 -4.43 -8.22 -21.22
CA GLU A 108 -3.35 -7.63 -20.44
C GLU A 108 -3.14 -8.42 -19.15
N ASN A 109 -1.89 -8.63 -18.77
CA ASN A 109 -1.53 -9.23 -17.50
C ASN A 109 -0.28 -8.56 -16.94
N GLY A 110 -0.09 -8.72 -15.64
CA GLY A 110 1.07 -8.21 -14.94
C GLY A 110 0.82 -8.02 -13.46
N LEU A 111 1.83 -7.44 -12.82
CA LEU A 111 1.75 -7.04 -11.42
C LEU A 111 0.65 -6.00 -11.21
N THR A 112 -0.03 -6.10 -10.08
CA THR A 112 -0.85 -4.99 -9.58
C THR A 112 0.06 -3.96 -8.92
N LEU A 113 -0.44 -2.73 -8.75
CA LEU A 113 0.29 -1.71 -7.99
C LEU A 113 0.64 -2.24 -6.58
N ALA A 114 -0.31 -2.89 -5.90
CA ALA A 114 -0.05 -3.50 -4.60
C ALA A 114 1.08 -4.56 -4.64
N GLY A 115 1.07 -5.44 -5.65
CA GLY A 115 2.13 -6.44 -5.83
C GLY A 115 3.50 -5.80 -6.04
N LEU A 116 3.55 -4.75 -6.85
CA LEU A 116 4.77 -4.01 -7.12
C LEU A 116 5.27 -3.24 -5.89
N LEU A 117 4.38 -2.62 -5.11
CA LEU A 117 4.78 -1.95 -3.87
C LEU A 117 5.25 -2.95 -2.80
N MET A 118 4.61 -4.11 -2.72
CA MET A 118 4.93 -5.13 -1.72
C MET A 118 6.26 -5.84 -1.97
N PHE A 119 6.55 -6.15 -3.23
CA PHE A 119 7.67 -7.04 -3.59
C PHE A 119 8.54 -6.50 -4.71
N GLY A 120 8.26 -5.33 -5.28
CA GLY A 120 8.98 -4.80 -6.43
C GLY A 120 10.42 -4.38 -6.13
N GLN A 121 11.17 -4.15 -7.19
CA GLN A 121 12.46 -3.48 -7.13
C GLN A 121 12.28 -1.96 -7.20
N TRP A 122 13.15 -1.21 -6.53
CA TRP A 122 13.09 0.25 -6.46
C TRP A 122 12.88 0.96 -7.83
N PRO A 123 13.60 0.62 -8.92
CA PRO A 123 13.39 1.29 -10.21
C PRO A 123 11.98 1.08 -10.77
N ALA A 124 11.42 -0.11 -10.63
CA ALA A 124 10.08 -0.43 -11.09
C ALA A 124 9.02 0.29 -10.24
N ILE A 125 9.21 0.30 -8.91
CA ILE A 125 8.35 1.04 -7.97
C ILE A 125 8.34 2.54 -8.31
N MET A 126 9.50 3.17 -8.51
CA MET A 126 9.58 4.59 -8.84
C MET A 126 8.95 4.94 -10.19
N THR A 127 8.97 4.02 -11.15
CA THR A 127 8.35 4.22 -12.45
C THR A 127 6.83 4.19 -12.35
N CYS A 128 6.26 3.26 -11.57
CA CYS A 128 4.80 3.14 -11.39
C CYS A 128 4.21 4.09 -10.33
N ALA A 129 4.97 4.38 -9.28
CA ALA A 129 4.54 5.13 -8.11
C ALA A 129 5.61 6.15 -7.72
N PRO A 130 5.81 7.23 -8.49
CA PRO A 130 6.87 8.20 -8.25
C PRO A 130 6.71 8.97 -6.93
N MET A 131 5.51 8.96 -6.34
CA MET A 131 5.22 9.57 -5.04
C MET A 131 5.36 8.59 -3.86
N TYR A 132 5.69 7.32 -4.12
CA TYR A 132 5.90 6.34 -3.07
C TYR A 132 7.17 6.68 -2.28
N PHE A 133 7.05 6.70 -0.96
CA PHE A 133 8.20 6.82 -0.07
C PHE A 133 7.85 6.24 1.29
N VAL A 134 8.76 5.46 1.85
CA VAL A 134 8.67 4.96 3.23
C VAL A 134 9.80 5.54 4.05
N ASP A 135 9.48 6.02 5.25
CA ASP A 135 10.45 6.67 6.13
C ASP A 135 10.16 6.22 7.56
N TYR A 136 11.09 5.45 8.11
CA TYR A 136 11.12 5.18 9.54
C TYR A 136 12.13 6.14 10.18
N GLN A 137 11.70 6.86 11.20
CA GLN A 137 12.53 7.80 11.95
C GLN A 137 12.40 7.47 13.44
N GLU A 138 13.53 7.15 14.07
CA GLU A 138 13.62 7.05 15.52
C GLU A 138 14.14 8.39 16.05
N GLN A 139 13.38 9.03 16.93
CA GLN A 139 13.71 10.34 17.50
C GLN A 139 14.18 10.20 18.95
N PRO A 140 15.12 11.03 19.40
CA PRO A 140 15.44 11.13 20.82
C PRO A 140 14.20 11.53 21.63
N TYR A 141 14.06 10.99 22.84
CA TYR A 141 12.98 11.36 23.76
C TYR A 141 13.07 12.83 24.19
N GLU A 142 14.29 13.38 24.26
CA GLU A 142 14.53 14.75 24.68
C GLU A 142 14.46 15.73 23.48
N PRO A 143 13.53 16.70 23.47
CA PRO A 143 13.34 17.61 22.33
C PRO A 143 14.50 18.58 22.06
N ASN A 144 15.49 18.67 22.96
CA ASN A 144 16.55 19.68 22.94
C ASN A 144 17.94 19.15 22.56
N THR A 145 18.04 17.92 22.04
CA THR A 145 19.29 17.39 21.48
C THR A 145 19.55 17.92 20.07
N SER A 146 20.81 18.21 19.74
CA SER A 146 21.26 18.51 18.36
C SER A 146 21.15 17.31 17.41
N VAL A 147 20.90 16.12 17.95
CA VAL A 147 20.66 14.88 17.21
C VAL A 147 19.21 14.87 16.73
N ARG A 148 19.02 14.89 15.41
CA ARG A 148 17.68 14.90 14.79
C ARG A 148 17.03 13.52 14.81
N TRP A 149 17.80 12.47 14.50
CA TRP A 149 17.34 11.08 14.43
C TRP A 149 18.38 10.17 15.11
N LEU A 150 17.93 9.22 15.93
CA LEU A 150 18.75 8.13 16.46
C LEU A 150 18.99 7.04 15.40
N ASP A 151 17.95 6.75 14.62
CA ASP A 151 17.98 5.80 13.51
C ASP A 151 17.03 6.29 12.41
N ARG A 152 17.32 5.94 11.16
CA ARG A 152 16.47 6.26 10.02
C ARG A 152 16.58 5.19 8.95
N VAL A 153 15.44 4.70 8.47
CA VAL A 153 15.37 3.80 7.31
C VAL A 153 14.60 4.49 6.21
N VAL A 154 15.28 4.71 5.08
CA VAL A 154 14.71 5.25 3.85
C VAL A 154 15.22 4.43 2.66
N PRO A 155 14.54 4.47 1.49
CA PRO A 155 15.06 3.90 0.26
C PRO A 155 16.30 4.67 -0.22
N ASP A 156 17.48 4.24 0.21
CA ASP A 156 18.78 4.85 -0.10
C ASP A 156 19.58 4.06 -1.16
N GLY A 157 18.96 3.03 -1.74
CA GLY A 157 19.57 2.13 -2.71
C GLY A 157 20.37 0.97 -2.11
N THR A 158 20.47 0.86 -0.77
CA THR A 158 21.14 -0.28 -0.11
C THR A 158 20.24 -1.50 0.07
N TRP A 159 18.96 -1.37 -0.26
CA TRP A 159 17.94 -2.40 -0.14
C TRP A 159 16.83 -2.22 -1.18
N SER A 160 15.90 -3.17 -1.26
CA SER A 160 14.91 -3.28 -2.35
C SER A 160 13.98 -2.07 -2.49
N GLY A 161 13.71 -1.36 -1.39
CA GLY A 161 12.77 -0.24 -1.33
C GLY A 161 11.29 -0.66 -1.19
N ASN A 162 10.97 -1.95 -1.29
CA ASN A 162 9.59 -2.43 -1.21
C ASN A 162 9.03 -2.46 0.23
N LEU A 163 7.71 -2.49 0.34
CA LEU A 163 7.02 -2.44 1.63
C LEU A 163 7.37 -3.62 2.55
N PHE A 164 7.59 -4.82 2.01
CA PHE A 164 7.84 -5.98 2.84
C PHE A 164 9.26 -6.00 3.44
N ASP A 165 10.27 -5.66 2.65
CA ASP A 165 11.64 -5.50 3.13
C ASP A 165 11.72 -4.33 4.13
N PHE A 166 11.02 -3.22 3.86
CA PHE A 166 10.88 -2.12 4.82
C PHE A 166 10.33 -2.61 6.15
N TYR A 167 9.21 -3.33 6.12
CA TYR A 167 8.62 -3.92 7.32
C TYR A 167 9.61 -4.82 8.07
N ARG A 168 10.30 -5.72 7.37
CA ARG A 168 11.30 -6.63 7.99
C ARG A 168 12.45 -5.88 8.65
N LYS A 169 12.88 -4.75 8.09
CA LYS A 169 13.93 -3.91 8.66
C LYS A 169 13.43 -3.15 9.89
N VAL A 170 12.24 -2.56 9.81
CA VAL A 170 11.67 -1.72 10.88
C VAL A 170 11.19 -2.55 12.07
N ILE A 171 10.53 -3.69 11.85
CA ILE A 171 10.01 -4.52 12.94
C ILE A 171 11.12 -5.01 13.89
N ARG A 172 12.32 -5.27 13.36
CA ARG A 172 13.50 -5.65 14.16
C ARG A 172 13.97 -4.53 15.08
N LYS A 173 13.91 -3.28 14.60
CA LYS A 173 14.27 -2.09 15.38
C LYS A 173 13.24 -1.83 16.48
N LEU A 174 11.96 -1.86 16.13
CA LEU A 174 10.86 -1.69 17.08
C LEU A 174 10.86 -2.77 18.19
N THR A 175 11.21 -4.01 17.86
CA THR A 175 11.20 -5.11 18.83
C THR A 175 12.49 -5.28 19.63
N ALA A 176 13.59 -4.61 19.25
CA ALA A 176 14.88 -4.75 19.93
C ALA A 176 14.85 -4.26 21.39
N ASP A 177 14.21 -3.12 21.65
CA ASP A 177 14.16 -2.50 22.98
C ASP A 177 12.87 -2.81 23.76
N LEU A 178 11.88 -3.37 23.06
CA LEU A 178 10.63 -3.81 23.65
C LEU A 178 10.89 -5.13 24.41
N LYS A 179 11.16 -5.02 25.72
CA LYS A 179 11.04 -6.14 26.68
C LYS A 179 9.57 -6.54 26.82
N VAL A 180 8.92 -7.00 25.76
CA VAL A 180 7.58 -7.55 25.85
C VAL A 180 7.73 -8.99 26.33
N PRO A 181 7.21 -9.36 27.50
CA PRO A 181 7.10 -10.76 27.84
C PRO A 181 6.20 -11.40 26.78
N PHE A 182 6.72 -12.43 26.10
CA PHE A 182 5.96 -13.31 25.22
C PHE A 182 4.70 -13.76 25.98
N HIS A 183 3.52 -13.18 25.67
CA HIS A 183 2.26 -13.65 26.23
C HIS A 183 1.67 -14.68 25.28
N LEU A 184 1.88 -15.96 25.64
CA LEU A 184 1.10 -17.07 25.13
C LEU A 184 -0.27 -17.04 25.82
N GLN A 185 -1.35 -16.78 25.07
CA GLN A 185 -2.70 -17.07 25.54
C GLN A 185 -3.03 -18.53 25.17
N GLY A 186 -2.67 -19.46 26.06
CA GLY A 186 -2.85 -20.90 25.84
C GLY A 186 -1.94 -21.47 24.74
N ASP A 187 -2.42 -22.46 24.00
CA ASP A 187 -1.69 -23.19 22.95
C ASP A 187 -1.76 -22.51 21.57
N LYS A 188 -2.26 -21.26 21.51
CA LYS A 188 -2.30 -20.45 20.29
C LYS A 188 -1.45 -19.21 20.47
N ARG A 189 -0.55 -19.00 19.51
CA ARG A 189 0.21 -17.77 19.35
C ARG A 189 -0.80 -16.65 19.06
N VAL A 190 -0.74 -15.55 19.81
CA VAL A 190 -1.55 -14.36 19.52
C VAL A 190 -0.96 -13.73 18.26
N ASP A 191 -1.74 -13.77 17.18
CA ASP A 191 -1.29 -13.49 15.80
C ASP A 191 -1.06 -12.00 15.52
N ASP A 192 -1.63 -11.09 16.31
CA ASP A 192 -1.46 -9.64 16.15
C ASP A 192 -0.81 -9.07 17.42
N THR A 193 0.48 -8.72 17.34
CA THR A 193 1.05 -7.82 18.35
C THR A 193 0.54 -6.40 18.09
N PRO A 194 0.48 -5.52 19.10
CA PRO A 194 0.09 -4.12 18.90
C PRO A 194 0.86 -3.41 17.78
N ILE A 195 2.09 -3.87 17.53
CA ILE A 195 2.94 -3.37 16.43
C ILE A 195 2.40 -3.78 15.05
N HIS A 196 1.89 -5.02 14.90
CA HIS A 196 1.29 -5.48 13.63
C HIS A 196 0.00 -4.71 13.32
N GLN A 197 -0.78 -4.40 14.36
CA GLN A 197 -1.98 -3.58 14.23
C GLN A 197 -1.64 -2.13 13.86
N ALA A 198 -0.70 -1.50 14.58
CA ALA A 198 -0.27 -0.12 14.30
C ALA A 198 0.33 0.05 12.89
N LEU A 199 1.10 -0.94 12.42
CA LEU A 199 1.65 -0.93 11.05
C LEU A 199 0.56 -1.09 9.99
N ARG A 200 -0.42 -1.97 10.23
CA ARG A 200 -1.56 -2.15 9.32
C ARG A 200 -2.39 -0.87 9.23
N GLU A 201 -2.65 -0.24 10.36
CA GLU A 201 -3.37 1.04 10.42
C GLU A 201 -2.56 2.17 9.76
N ALA A 202 -1.24 2.22 9.93
CA ALA A 202 -0.39 3.23 9.29
C ALA A 202 -0.32 3.07 7.76
N LEU A 203 -0.27 1.84 7.25
CA LEU A 203 -0.26 1.56 5.81
C LEU A 203 -1.63 1.83 5.16
N VAL A 204 -2.73 1.59 5.88
CA VAL A 204 -4.10 1.82 5.37
C VAL A 204 -4.49 3.30 5.41
N HIS A 205 -3.91 4.10 6.32
CA HIS A 205 -4.26 5.51 6.48
C HIS A 205 -3.27 6.51 5.85
N ALA A 206 -2.28 6.04 5.07
CA ALA A 206 -1.39 6.91 4.31
C ALA A 206 -2.08 7.41 3.02
N ASP A 207 -3.02 8.36 3.18
CA ASP A 207 -3.70 9.12 2.11
C ASP A 207 -3.18 10.57 2.03
#